data_AF-A0A0A2I0I3-F1
#
_entry.id   AF-A0A0A2I0I3-F1
#
_cell.length_a   1.000
_cell.length_b   1.000
_cell.length_c   1.000
_cell.angle_alpha   90.00
_cell.angle_beta   90.00
_cell.angle_gamma   90.00
#
_symmetry.space_group_name_H-M   'P 1'
#
loop_
_entity.id
_entity.type
_entity.pdbx_description
1 polymer ?
#
loop_
_entity_poly.entity_id
_entity_poly.type
_entity_poly.pdbx_seq_one_letter_code
_entity_poly.pdbx_strand_id
1 'polypeptide(L)'
;MHKVIVVDNPETWKIKGANLAIVSSHEYLTNPDWAKARKLRVFNLCRSYSYQSKGYYVSLLAEARGHKPIPTVRNILDVQKPFVIKMISEDMDSLIQRRLKDLRSDEFILSVYFGRNLAEKYDDLSNLFYRMFRVPFLRVRFVRSTSRLWHIKSVRTISAKDIPETHFDFVLRRAEDYFSQKRYGSGKPGAHVGRYAMAILYRDDDPAPPSDWKAIQKFVRYGEKAGFNVDVISVKDYNRLLMYDALFIRQNTHVNNETYQFAHHAQREGIALLDYPESILKINNKVYLAEMLQSAGVATPKTMIVHRRNRHLVESTLNFPCVLKLPDSTFSFGVKKAETGAELEKLIEAMLKKSELLIAQEFIFTEFDWRIGILDGDPLFACKYLMARNHWQIYNWEAKKGSEVSGGFEGVRLADVPPAILKIAKKAVKPIGLGLYGVDIKAVKGRPIVIEINENPNIDEGVEDFGEGDVVYRRIIDAFMRRIVERTGGEAAI
;
A
#
# COMPACT_ATOMS: atom_id res chain seq x y z
N MET A 1 -2.33 -18.35 -6.66
CA MET A 1 -2.06 -18.25 -8.11
C MET A 1 -1.08 -19.34 -8.55
N HIS A 2 -1.39 -20.14 -9.59
CA HIS A 2 -0.47 -21.20 -10.06
C HIS A 2 0.75 -20.59 -10.73
N LYS A 3 1.94 -21.09 -10.37
CA LYS A 3 3.22 -20.66 -10.94
C LYS A 3 3.67 -21.71 -11.95
N VAL A 4 4.12 -21.27 -13.10
CA VAL A 4 4.71 -22.11 -14.13
C VAL A 4 6.07 -21.55 -14.46
N ILE A 5 7.10 -22.37 -14.36
CA ILE A 5 8.42 -22.11 -14.91
C ILE A 5 8.46 -22.75 -16.29
N VAL A 6 8.72 -21.93 -17.31
CA VAL A 6 8.86 -22.39 -18.68
C VAL A 6 10.33 -22.34 -19.06
N VAL A 7 10.90 -23.50 -19.37
CA VAL A 7 12.32 -23.69 -19.70
C VAL A 7 12.46 -24.58 -20.93
N ASP A 8 13.59 -24.55 -21.62
CA ASP A 8 13.77 -25.44 -22.78
C ASP A 8 14.00 -26.90 -22.37
N ASN A 9 14.68 -27.14 -21.24
CA ASN A 9 14.90 -28.47 -20.68
C ASN A 9 14.48 -28.49 -19.20
N PRO A 10 13.32 -29.05 -18.85
CA PRO A 10 12.85 -29.13 -17.45
C PRO A 10 13.81 -29.87 -16.50
N GLU A 11 14.55 -30.86 -16.98
CA GLU A 11 15.39 -31.72 -16.12
C GLU A 11 16.58 -30.96 -15.49
N THR A 12 17.01 -29.86 -16.12
CA THR A 12 18.10 -29.02 -15.61
C THR A 12 17.65 -28.06 -14.52
N TRP A 13 16.34 -27.84 -14.38
CA TRP A 13 15.76 -26.90 -13.43
C TRP A 13 15.09 -27.64 -12.27
N LYS A 14 15.90 -28.23 -11.39
CA LYS A 14 15.43 -28.97 -10.20
C LYS A 14 15.05 -28.03 -9.06
N ILE A 15 13.99 -27.23 -9.27
CA ILE A 15 13.50 -26.26 -8.29
C ILE A 15 12.29 -26.84 -7.56
N LYS A 16 12.29 -26.77 -6.22
CA LYS A 16 11.13 -27.13 -5.40
C LYS A 16 10.34 -25.89 -5.01
N GLY A 17 9.00 -25.99 -5.07
CA GLY A 17 8.12 -24.90 -4.65
C GLY A 17 6.66 -25.35 -4.58
N ALA A 18 5.87 -24.72 -3.70
CA ALA A 18 4.44 -25.01 -3.61
C ALA A 18 3.70 -24.43 -4.82
N ASN A 19 2.77 -25.20 -5.42
CA ASN A 19 1.97 -24.80 -6.58
C ASN A 19 2.81 -24.32 -7.79
N LEU A 20 3.98 -24.96 -7.98
CA LEU A 20 4.93 -24.67 -9.03
C LEU A 20 5.02 -25.85 -10.00
N ALA A 21 4.72 -25.62 -11.28
CA ALA A 21 5.01 -26.58 -12.34
C ALA A 21 6.24 -26.11 -13.14
N ILE A 22 7.07 -27.04 -13.58
CA ILE A 22 8.21 -26.78 -14.47
C ILE A 22 7.94 -27.53 -15.75
N VAL A 23 7.77 -26.79 -16.85
CA VAL A 23 7.36 -27.35 -18.14
C VAL A 23 8.28 -26.89 -19.25
N SER A 24 8.30 -27.67 -20.32
CA SER A 24 9.09 -27.31 -21.49
C SER A 24 8.45 -26.12 -22.24
N SER A 25 9.28 -25.31 -22.90
CA SER A 25 8.80 -24.23 -23.78
C SER A 25 7.95 -24.76 -24.92
N HIS A 26 8.22 -25.97 -25.41
CA HIS A 26 7.38 -26.63 -26.41
C HIS A 26 5.99 -26.95 -25.85
N GLU A 27 5.94 -27.66 -24.71
CA GLU A 27 4.69 -28.06 -24.07
C GLU A 27 3.80 -26.86 -23.73
N TYR A 28 4.36 -25.82 -23.13
CA TYR A 28 3.60 -24.61 -22.79
C TYR A 28 2.98 -23.91 -24.02
N LEU A 29 3.67 -23.96 -25.16
CA LEU A 29 3.21 -23.33 -26.39
C LEU A 29 2.15 -24.16 -27.10
N THR A 30 2.32 -25.48 -27.17
CA THR A 30 1.50 -26.38 -28.02
C THR A 30 0.35 -27.06 -27.30
N ASN A 31 0.43 -27.31 -25.99
CA ASN A 31 -0.64 -28.00 -25.27
C ASN A 31 -1.84 -27.05 -25.03
N PRO A 32 -3.05 -27.40 -25.52
CA PRO A 32 -4.25 -26.58 -25.33
C PRO A 32 -4.65 -26.34 -23.88
N ASP A 33 -4.28 -27.22 -22.95
CA ASP A 33 -4.60 -27.06 -21.53
C ASP A 33 -3.91 -25.83 -20.93
N TRP A 34 -2.68 -25.54 -21.36
CA TRP A 34 -1.98 -24.31 -20.99
C TRP A 34 -2.63 -23.06 -21.58
N ALA A 35 -3.34 -23.16 -22.72
CA ALA A 35 -4.07 -22.03 -23.28
C ALA A 35 -5.43 -21.79 -22.58
N LYS A 36 -6.05 -22.85 -22.06
CA LYS A 36 -7.33 -22.78 -21.31
C LYS A 36 -7.12 -22.42 -19.84
N ALA A 37 -5.93 -22.69 -19.30
CA ALA A 37 -5.57 -22.32 -17.94
C ALA A 37 -5.76 -20.82 -17.73
N ARG A 38 -6.34 -20.43 -16.60
CA ARG A 38 -6.50 -19.02 -16.23
C ARG A 38 -5.62 -18.70 -15.04
N LYS A 39 -5.19 -17.44 -14.94
CA LYS A 39 -4.45 -16.90 -13.77
C LYS A 39 -3.09 -17.59 -13.54
N LEU A 40 -2.33 -17.85 -14.61
CA LEU A 40 -0.96 -18.35 -14.50
C LEU A 40 0.05 -17.21 -14.37
N ARG A 41 1.03 -17.40 -13.48
CA ARG A 41 2.24 -16.57 -13.41
C ARG A 41 3.34 -17.35 -14.11
N VAL A 42 3.80 -16.84 -15.24
CA VAL A 42 4.66 -17.57 -16.18
C VAL A 42 6.08 -17.05 -16.04
N PHE A 43 6.92 -17.78 -15.33
CA PHE A 43 8.34 -17.50 -15.21
C PHE A 43 9.05 -18.08 -16.42
N ASN A 44 9.23 -17.24 -17.43
CA ASN A 44 9.89 -17.60 -18.65
C ASN A 44 11.41 -17.55 -18.40
N LEU A 45 12.03 -18.72 -18.27
CA LEU A 45 13.46 -18.91 -18.05
C LEU A 45 14.10 -19.62 -19.26
N CYS A 46 13.55 -19.38 -20.46
CA CYS A 46 14.06 -19.97 -21.69
C CYS A 46 15.51 -19.53 -21.99
N ARG A 47 16.18 -20.32 -22.83
CA ARG A 47 17.57 -20.15 -23.26
C ARG A 47 17.77 -19.04 -24.29
N SER A 48 16.69 -18.42 -24.80
CA SER A 48 16.76 -17.26 -25.69
C SER A 48 15.46 -16.46 -25.62
N TYR A 49 15.60 -15.13 -25.76
CA TYR A 49 14.49 -14.20 -25.96
C TYR A 49 14.58 -13.46 -27.30
N SER A 50 15.41 -13.92 -28.25
CA SER A 50 15.50 -13.32 -29.58
C SER A 50 14.13 -13.29 -30.25
N TYR A 51 13.89 -12.32 -31.13
CA TYR A 51 12.64 -12.22 -31.87
C TYR A 51 12.31 -13.56 -32.55
N GLN A 52 11.05 -14.00 -32.45
CA GLN A 52 10.54 -15.30 -32.92
C GLN A 52 11.18 -16.56 -32.29
N SER A 53 11.98 -16.44 -31.23
CA SER A 53 12.40 -17.61 -30.44
C SER A 53 11.25 -18.18 -29.61
N LYS A 54 11.40 -19.42 -29.13
CA LYS A 54 10.44 -20.02 -28.18
C LYS A 54 10.23 -19.14 -26.95
N GLY A 55 11.30 -18.62 -26.35
CA GLY A 55 11.18 -17.73 -25.19
C GLY A 55 10.44 -16.43 -25.52
N TYR A 56 10.64 -15.85 -26.70
CA TYR A 56 9.84 -14.69 -27.13
C TYR A 56 8.34 -15.04 -27.23
N TYR A 57 8.00 -16.16 -27.88
CA TYR A 57 6.61 -16.60 -28.02
C TYR A 57 5.98 -17.00 -26.69
N VAL A 58 6.74 -17.54 -25.73
CA VAL A 58 6.23 -17.86 -24.39
C VAL A 58 5.68 -16.61 -23.71
N SER A 59 6.43 -15.50 -23.69
CA SER A 59 5.97 -14.25 -23.08
C SER A 59 4.83 -13.61 -23.89
N LEU A 60 4.91 -13.63 -25.22
CA LEU A 60 3.87 -13.05 -26.09
C LEU A 60 2.53 -13.76 -25.95
N LEU A 61 2.53 -15.09 -26.05
CA LEU A 61 1.31 -15.87 -25.92
C LEU A 61 0.80 -15.91 -24.48
N ALA A 62 1.67 -15.83 -23.48
CA ALA A 62 1.25 -15.67 -22.09
C ALA A 62 0.42 -14.40 -21.91
N GLU A 63 0.89 -13.25 -22.42
CA GLU A 63 0.12 -12.00 -22.39
C GLU A 63 -1.22 -12.13 -23.13
N ALA A 64 -1.22 -12.70 -24.34
CA ALA A 64 -2.44 -12.91 -25.12
C ALA A 64 -3.47 -13.83 -24.42
N ARG A 65 -3.00 -14.81 -23.62
CA ARG A 65 -3.83 -15.72 -22.81
C ARG A 65 -4.30 -15.09 -21.48
N GLY A 66 -3.92 -13.85 -21.18
CA GLY A 66 -4.21 -13.21 -19.89
C GLY A 66 -3.40 -13.77 -18.73
N HIS A 67 -2.30 -14.48 -19.02
CA HIS A 67 -1.31 -14.86 -18.01
C HIS A 67 -0.41 -13.67 -17.69
N LYS A 68 0.34 -13.77 -16.59
CA LYS A 68 1.33 -12.76 -16.18
C LYS A 68 2.75 -13.29 -16.40
N PRO A 69 3.37 -13.07 -17.59
CA PRO A 69 4.73 -13.51 -17.84
C PRO A 69 5.77 -12.62 -17.19
N ILE A 70 6.86 -13.25 -16.77
CA ILE A 70 8.05 -12.64 -16.19
C ILE A 70 9.26 -13.30 -16.86
N PRO A 71 10.01 -12.60 -17.73
CA PRO A 71 9.79 -11.23 -18.21
C PRO A 71 8.60 -11.11 -19.19
N THR A 72 8.00 -9.90 -19.27
CA THR A 72 7.04 -9.54 -20.34
C THR A 72 7.73 -9.32 -21.68
N VAL A 73 6.99 -9.30 -22.79
CA VAL A 73 7.56 -8.94 -24.12
C VAL A 73 8.16 -7.54 -24.08
N ARG A 74 7.48 -6.63 -23.37
CA ARG A 74 7.98 -5.28 -23.14
C ARG A 74 9.30 -5.28 -22.39
N ASN A 75 9.45 -6.09 -21.34
CA ASN A 75 10.74 -6.20 -20.63
C ASN A 75 11.85 -6.76 -21.54
N ILE A 76 11.53 -7.69 -22.44
CA ILE A 76 12.51 -8.25 -23.37
C ILE A 76 13.00 -7.17 -24.36
N LEU A 77 12.11 -6.29 -24.83
CA LEU A 77 12.40 -5.30 -25.88
C LEU A 77 12.87 -3.93 -25.35
N ASP A 78 12.32 -3.45 -24.23
CA ASP A 78 12.47 -2.04 -23.79
C ASP A 78 13.64 -1.80 -22.83
N VAL A 79 14.18 -2.84 -22.18
CA VAL A 79 15.22 -2.68 -21.13
C VAL A 79 16.52 -2.05 -21.64
N GLN A 80 16.75 -2.10 -22.95
CA GLN A 80 17.95 -1.58 -23.60
C GLN A 80 17.82 -0.13 -24.09
N LYS A 81 16.66 0.51 -23.93
CA LYS A 81 16.41 1.86 -24.47
C LYS A 81 17.22 2.93 -23.72
N PRO A 82 17.92 3.85 -24.41
CA PRO A 82 18.77 4.88 -23.79
C PRO A 82 18.08 5.76 -22.74
N PHE A 83 16.81 6.11 -22.96
CA PHE A 83 16.04 6.93 -22.02
C PHE A 83 15.83 6.23 -20.66
N VAL A 84 15.60 4.92 -20.67
CA VAL A 84 15.46 4.12 -19.44
C VAL A 84 16.77 4.12 -18.65
N ILE A 85 17.91 4.01 -19.35
CA ILE A 85 19.24 4.01 -18.73
C ILE A 85 19.55 5.37 -18.08
N LYS A 86 19.17 6.49 -18.73
CA LYS A 86 19.40 7.83 -18.19
C LYS A 86 18.62 8.06 -16.89
N MET A 87 17.34 7.72 -16.88
CA MET A 87 16.48 7.84 -15.69
C MET A 87 17.02 7.06 -14.49
N ILE A 88 17.54 5.84 -14.74
CA ILE A 88 18.15 4.99 -13.71
C ILE A 88 19.40 5.63 -13.11
N SER A 89 20.22 6.25 -13.95
CA SER A 89 21.49 6.82 -13.51
C SER A 89 21.29 7.99 -12.55
N GLU A 90 20.23 8.78 -12.73
CA GLU A 90 19.93 9.96 -11.91
C GLU A 90 19.45 9.57 -10.49
N ASP A 91 18.53 8.60 -10.39
CA ASP A 91 17.97 8.16 -9.11
C ASP A 91 18.95 7.33 -8.25
N MET A 92 19.96 6.72 -8.88
CA MET A 92 20.78 5.66 -8.26
C MET A 92 22.26 6.03 -8.13
N ASP A 93 22.66 7.24 -8.52
CA ASP A 93 24.06 7.62 -8.65
C ASP A 93 24.84 7.41 -7.34
N SER A 94 24.31 7.90 -6.22
CA SER A 94 24.97 7.79 -4.90
C SER A 94 25.26 6.33 -4.49
N LEU A 95 24.33 5.41 -4.76
CA LEU A 95 24.49 3.99 -4.45
C LEU A 95 25.52 3.33 -5.38
N ILE A 96 25.45 3.65 -6.69
CA ILE A 96 26.38 3.14 -7.69
C ILE A 96 27.80 3.56 -7.33
N GLN A 97 28.03 4.86 -7.08
CA GLN A 97 29.36 5.35 -6.71
C GLN A 97 29.85 4.66 -5.44
N ARG A 98 29.01 4.57 -4.39
CA ARG A 98 29.38 3.97 -3.11
C ARG A 98 29.77 2.49 -3.23
N ARG A 99 29.04 1.70 -4.02
CA ARG A 99 29.28 0.26 -4.15
C ARG A 99 30.42 -0.09 -5.10
N LEU A 100 30.68 0.75 -6.09
CA LEU A 100 31.69 0.50 -7.12
C LEU A 100 33.01 1.24 -6.87
N LYS A 101 33.12 2.07 -5.82
CA LYS A 101 34.32 2.88 -5.51
C LYS A 101 35.63 2.08 -5.43
N ASP A 102 35.58 0.88 -4.84
CA ASP A 102 36.79 0.07 -4.54
C ASP A 102 37.25 -0.78 -5.73
N LEU A 103 36.53 -0.74 -6.86
CA LEU A 103 36.92 -1.46 -8.07
C LEU A 103 38.12 -0.79 -8.72
N ARG A 104 39.09 -1.60 -9.17
CA ARG A 104 40.29 -1.13 -9.87
C ARG A 104 40.14 -1.08 -11.39
N SER A 105 39.18 -1.81 -11.95
CA SER A 105 38.89 -1.81 -13.38
C SER A 105 38.07 -0.57 -13.79
N ASP A 106 38.15 -0.23 -15.07
CA ASP A 106 37.33 0.82 -15.69
C ASP A 106 36.01 0.29 -16.26
N GLU A 107 35.84 -1.03 -16.30
CA GLU A 107 34.59 -1.70 -16.65
C GLU A 107 34.19 -2.70 -15.56
N PHE A 108 32.89 -2.76 -15.26
CA PHE A 108 32.33 -3.74 -14.35
C PHE A 108 31.00 -4.27 -14.88
N ILE A 109 30.84 -5.59 -14.83
CA ILE A 109 29.62 -6.27 -15.27
C ILE A 109 28.95 -6.91 -14.06
N LEU A 110 27.84 -6.33 -13.63
CA LEU A 110 26.99 -6.90 -12.59
C LEU A 110 26.01 -7.90 -13.23
N SER A 111 26.10 -9.16 -12.83
CA SER A 111 25.09 -10.17 -13.17
C SER A 111 24.11 -10.30 -12.01
N VAL A 112 22.82 -10.15 -12.28
CA VAL A 112 21.75 -10.21 -11.28
C VAL A 112 20.89 -11.43 -11.56
N TYR A 113 20.70 -12.27 -10.55
CA TYR A 113 19.88 -13.47 -10.59
C TYR A 113 18.86 -13.41 -9.45
N PHE A 114 17.57 -13.25 -9.79
CA PHE A 114 16.48 -13.08 -8.82
C PHE A 114 16.76 -12.00 -7.75
N GLY A 115 17.35 -10.88 -8.17
CA GLY A 115 17.71 -9.75 -7.29
C GLY A 115 19.01 -9.92 -6.51
N ARG A 116 19.75 -11.01 -6.71
CA ARG A 116 20.98 -11.33 -5.97
C ARG A 116 22.20 -11.41 -6.89
N ASN A 117 23.38 -11.24 -6.31
CA ASN A 117 24.68 -11.43 -6.98
C ASN A 117 25.53 -12.48 -6.24
N LEU A 118 26.51 -13.07 -6.91
CA LEU A 118 27.45 -14.00 -6.26
C LEU A 118 28.25 -13.34 -5.12
N ALA A 119 28.56 -12.05 -5.26
CA ALA A 119 29.18 -11.26 -4.22
C ALA A 119 28.10 -10.44 -3.49
N GLU A 120 27.78 -10.84 -2.26
CA GLU A 120 26.70 -10.25 -1.44
C GLU A 120 26.82 -8.73 -1.26
N LYS A 121 28.04 -8.18 -1.32
CA LYS A 121 28.27 -6.72 -1.25
C LYS A 121 27.56 -5.92 -2.35
N TYR A 122 27.12 -6.55 -3.43
CA TYR A 122 26.35 -5.95 -4.52
C TYR A 122 24.87 -6.29 -4.49
N ASP A 123 24.37 -6.95 -3.44
CA ASP A 123 22.96 -7.37 -3.39
C ASP A 123 22.00 -6.19 -3.31
N ASP A 124 22.35 -5.09 -2.66
CA ASP A 124 21.49 -3.91 -2.61
C ASP A 124 21.32 -3.26 -3.99
N LEU A 125 22.43 -3.16 -4.75
CA LEU A 125 22.43 -2.72 -6.13
C LEU A 125 21.64 -3.70 -7.03
N SER A 126 21.86 -5.00 -6.85
CA SER A 126 21.18 -6.07 -7.61
C SER A 126 19.67 -6.10 -7.35
N ASN A 127 19.25 -5.94 -6.10
CA ASN A 127 17.85 -5.88 -5.70
C ASN A 127 17.17 -4.63 -6.25
N LEU A 128 17.87 -3.50 -6.33
CA LEU A 128 17.33 -2.28 -6.90
C LEU A 128 17.07 -2.42 -8.41
N PHE A 129 18.02 -2.96 -9.18
CA PHE A 129 17.79 -3.27 -10.59
C PHE A 129 16.67 -4.28 -10.80
N TYR A 130 16.60 -5.31 -9.96
CA TYR A 130 15.53 -6.29 -10.01
C TYR A 130 14.14 -5.70 -9.71
N ARG A 131 14.02 -4.81 -8.71
CA ARG A 131 12.78 -4.10 -8.39
C ARG A 131 12.23 -3.30 -9.57
N MET A 132 13.13 -2.64 -10.28
CA MET A 132 12.75 -1.76 -11.37
C MET A 132 12.36 -2.53 -12.63
N PHE A 133 13.18 -3.50 -13.03
CA PHE A 133 12.99 -4.22 -14.30
C PHE A 133 12.11 -5.45 -14.18
N ARG A 134 12.03 -6.04 -12.98
CA ARG A 134 11.16 -7.19 -12.67
C ARG A 134 11.39 -8.39 -13.57
N VAL A 135 12.64 -8.66 -13.90
CA VAL A 135 13.02 -9.82 -14.71
C VAL A 135 13.94 -10.75 -13.92
N PRO A 136 13.89 -12.07 -14.15
CA PRO A 136 14.66 -13.04 -13.37
C PRO A 136 16.16 -12.84 -13.49
N PHE A 137 16.65 -12.53 -14.70
CA PHE A 137 18.07 -12.40 -14.99
C PHE A 137 18.38 -11.09 -15.71
N LEU A 138 19.32 -10.31 -15.16
CA LEU A 138 19.81 -9.07 -15.74
C LEU A 138 21.32 -9.05 -15.80
N ARG A 139 21.83 -8.30 -16.76
CA ARG A 139 23.23 -7.89 -16.78
C ARG A 139 23.31 -6.38 -16.92
N VAL A 140 24.01 -5.74 -15.99
CA VAL A 140 24.28 -4.30 -16.00
C VAL A 140 25.76 -4.09 -16.23
N ARG A 141 26.09 -3.33 -17.26
CA ARG A 141 27.47 -2.94 -17.56
C ARG A 141 27.68 -1.51 -17.09
N PHE A 142 28.71 -1.32 -16.27
CA PHE A 142 29.18 -0.03 -15.80
C PHE A 142 30.51 0.29 -16.45
N VAL A 143 30.72 1.57 -16.74
CA VAL A 143 32.01 2.12 -17.17
C VAL A 143 32.40 3.29 -16.30
N ARG A 144 33.69 3.41 -16.01
CA ARG A 144 34.26 4.53 -15.28
C ARG A 144 34.62 5.64 -16.26
N SER A 145 34.12 6.85 -16.00
CA SER A 145 34.45 8.03 -16.79
C SER A 145 35.85 8.56 -16.48
N THR A 146 36.31 9.52 -17.29
CA THR A 146 37.54 10.28 -17.05
C THR A 146 37.52 11.05 -15.72
N SER A 147 36.34 11.40 -15.19
CA SER A 147 36.17 12.01 -13.86
C SER A 147 36.14 10.98 -12.72
N ARG A 148 36.49 9.72 -12.98
CA ARG A 148 36.48 8.58 -12.03
C ARG A 148 35.12 8.21 -11.46
N LEU A 149 34.03 8.68 -12.07
CA LEU A 149 32.66 8.31 -11.69
C LEU A 149 32.18 7.12 -12.51
N TRP A 150 31.37 6.27 -11.89
CA TRP A 150 30.77 5.11 -12.55
C TRP A 150 29.45 5.49 -13.23
N HIS A 151 29.29 5.08 -14.47
CA HIS A 151 28.04 5.27 -15.22
C HIS A 151 27.54 3.94 -15.78
N ILE A 152 26.23 3.82 -15.89
CA ILE A 152 25.59 2.67 -16.53
C ILE A 152 25.76 2.82 -18.04
N LYS A 153 26.53 1.91 -18.66
CA LYS A 153 26.68 1.83 -20.12
C LYS A 153 25.50 1.10 -20.76
N SER A 154 25.02 0.04 -20.13
CA SER A 154 23.88 -0.73 -20.65
C SER A 154 23.24 -1.61 -19.58
N VAL A 155 21.92 -1.77 -19.67
CA VAL A 155 21.19 -2.81 -18.96
C VAL A 155 20.54 -3.73 -19.99
N ARG A 156 20.63 -5.05 -19.77
CA ARG A 156 19.93 -6.02 -20.61
C ARG A 156 19.37 -7.18 -19.80
N THR A 157 18.20 -7.66 -20.21
CA THR A 157 17.72 -9.00 -19.86
C THR A 157 18.68 -10.04 -20.42
N ILE A 158 18.99 -11.07 -19.64
CA ILE A 158 19.75 -12.23 -20.12
C ILE A 158 18.90 -13.49 -20.02
N SER A 159 19.18 -14.46 -20.88
CA SER A 159 18.50 -15.75 -20.91
C SER A 159 19.25 -16.79 -20.09
N ALA A 160 18.65 -17.98 -19.92
CA ALA A 160 19.33 -19.09 -19.24
C ALA A 160 20.66 -19.50 -19.92
N LYS A 161 20.80 -19.29 -21.23
CA LYS A 161 22.04 -19.61 -21.98
C LYS A 161 23.19 -18.67 -21.64
N ASP A 162 22.89 -17.45 -21.19
CA ASP A 162 23.89 -16.42 -20.87
C ASP A 162 24.48 -16.56 -19.46
N ILE A 163 23.97 -17.53 -18.68
CA ILE A 163 24.41 -17.83 -17.32
C ILE A 163 25.65 -18.73 -17.43
N PRO A 164 26.81 -18.32 -16.88
CA PRO A 164 27.98 -19.19 -16.81
C PRO A 164 27.68 -20.46 -16.03
N GLU A 165 28.25 -21.59 -16.46
CA GLU A 165 28.03 -22.89 -15.79
C GLU A 165 28.39 -22.83 -14.29
N THR A 166 29.48 -22.13 -13.95
CA THR A 166 29.91 -21.91 -12.56
C THR A 166 28.91 -21.12 -11.71
N HIS A 167 27.99 -20.39 -12.32
CA HIS A 167 26.95 -19.63 -11.60
C HIS A 167 25.65 -20.42 -11.45
N PHE A 168 25.50 -21.54 -12.16
CA PHE A 168 24.20 -22.21 -12.30
C PHE A 168 23.68 -22.75 -10.96
N ASP A 169 24.54 -23.33 -10.13
CA ASP A 169 24.18 -23.78 -8.77
C ASP A 169 23.74 -22.63 -7.86
N PHE A 170 24.36 -21.45 -8.02
CA PHE A 170 23.89 -20.26 -7.32
C PHE A 170 22.51 -19.84 -7.82
N VAL A 171 22.29 -19.82 -9.13
CA VAL A 171 20.99 -19.49 -9.73
C VAL A 171 19.90 -20.44 -9.29
N LEU A 172 20.15 -21.75 -9.29
CA LEU A 172 19.19 -22.75 -8.82
C LEU A 172 18.85 -22.52 -7.35
N ARG A 173 19.82 -22.25 -6.48
CA ARG A 173 19.56 -21.90 -5.07
C ARG A 173 18.75 -20.62 -4.92
N ARG A 174 19.07 -19.56 -5.68
CA ARG A 174 18.31 -18.30 -5.61
C ARG A 174 16.90 -18.43 -6.19
N ALA A 175 16.73 -19.23 -7.23
CA ALA A 175 15.44 -19.58 -7.77
C ALA A 175 14.66 -20.41 -6.75
N GLU A 176 15.28 -21.42 -6.14
CA GLU A 176 14.69 -22.19 -5.05
C GLU A 176 14.32 -21.27 -3.90
N ASP A 177 15.17 -20.38 -3.40
CA ASP A 177 14.77 -19.39 -2.38
C ASP A 177 13.57 -18.56 -2.84
N TYR A 178 13.60 -18.06 -4.08
CA TYR A 178 12.53 -17.26 -4.65
C TYR A 178 11.18 -18.03 -4.76
N PHE A 179 11.23 -19.33 -5.01
CA PHE A 179 10.04 -20.19 -5.21
C PHE A 179 9.64 -21.00 -3.97
N SER A 180 10.59 -21.26 -3.06
CA SER A 180 10.49 -22.11 -1.88
C SER A 180 10.28 -21.33 -0.60
N GLN A 181 10.60 -20.02 -0.56
CA GLN A 181 10.45 -19.18 0.62
C GLN A 181 9.13 -19.47 1.32
N LYS A 182 9.22 -20.29 2.38
CA LYS A 182 8.27 -20.28 3.47
C LYS A 182 8.31 -18.85 3.95
N ARG A 183 7.18 -18.17 3.74
CA ARG A 183 6.72 -16.98 4.43
C ARG A 183 7.52 -16.75 5.70
N TYR A 184 8.28 -15.67 5.74
CA TYR A 184 8.78 -15.17 7.00
C TYR A 184 7.56 -14.88 7.88
N GLY A 185 7.36 -15.68 8.92
CA GLY A 185 6.29 -15.52 9.91
C GLY A 185 5.41 -16.77 10.08
N SER A 186 5.73 -17.57 11.09
CA SER A 186 4.83 -18.47 11.85
C SER A 186 3.81 -19.33 11.08
N GLY A 187 4.07 -20.62 10.93
CA GLY A 187 3.02 -21.59 10.61
C GLY A 187 3.51 -23.04 10.70
N LYS A 188 2.93 -23.82 11.63
CA LYS A 188 3.18 -25.25 11.80
C LYS A 188 2.97 -26.00 10.47
N PRO A 189 3.75 -27.05 10.15
CA PRO A 189 3.49 -27.91 9.00
C PRO A 189 2.14 -28.60 9.19
N GLY A 190 1.16 -28.26 8.33
CA GLY A 190 -0.22 -28.77 8.38
C GLY A 190 -1.30 -27.71 8.12
N ALA A 191 -0.98 -26.42 8.11
CA ALA A 191 -1.95 -25.35 7.83
C ALA A 191 -2.28 -25.26 6.32
N HIS A 192 -3.57 -25.12 6.02
CA HIS A 192 -4.13 -24.98 4.68
C HIS A 192 -3.27 -24.09 3.76
N VAL A 193 -2.89 -24.62 2.60
CA VAL A 193 -2.29 -23.81 1.53
C VAL A 193 -3.39 -22.91 0.98
N GLY A 194 -3.47 -21.67 1.50
CA GLY A 194 -4.42 -20.68 1.02
C GLY A 194 -4.35 -20.51 -0.50
N ARG A 195 -5.50 -20.25 -1.13
CA ARG A 195 -5.67 -20.09 -2.58
C ARG A 195 -5.05 -18.79 -3.09
N TYR A 196 -5.10 -17.74 -2.27
CA TYR A 196 -4.67 -16.38 -2.59
C TYR A 196 -3.59 -15.92 -1.61
N ALA A 197 -2.75 -14.96 -2.01
CA ALA A 197 -1.74 -14.36 -1.14
C ALA A 197 -2.17 -12.95 -0.71
N MET A 198 -1.99 -12.60 0.55
CA MET A 198 -2.31 -11.29 1.10
C MET A 198 -1.08 -10.74 1.83
N ALA A 199 -0.75 -9.48 1.55
CA ALA A 199 0.20 -8.71 2.34
C ALA A 199 -0.56 -7.80 3.30
N ILE A 200 -0.15 -7.78 4.57
CA ILE A 200 -0.53 -6.72 5.52
C ILE A 200 0.71 -5.85 5.71
N LEU A 201 0.68 -4.62 5.19
CA LEU A 201 1.75 -3.64 5.38
C LEU A 201 1.61 -3.06 6.79
N TYR A 202 2.56 -3.39 7.66
CA TYR A 202 2.55 -3.03 9.09
C TYR A 202 3.99 -2.83 9.59
N ARG A 203 4.17 -1.95 10.56
CA ARG A 203 5.46 -1.79 11.26
C ARG A 203 5.19 -1.51 12.73
N ASP A 204 6.00 -2.12 13.59
CA ASP A 204 5.85 -2.02 15.05
C ASP A 204 6.30 -0.66 15.59
N ASP A 205 7.10 0.10 14.83
CA ASP A 205 7.64 1.40 15.20
C ASP A 205 6.84 2.60 14.64
N ASP A 206 5.63 2.37 14.11
CA ASP A 206 4.73 3.47 13.74
C ASP A 206 4.28 4.18 15.03
N PRO A 207 4.47 5.50 15.20
CA PRO A 207 4.11 6.20 16.42
C PRO A 207 2.60 6.22 16.70
N ALA A 208 1.77 6.00 15.67
CA ALA A 208 0.32 5.91 15.80
C ALA A 208 -0.21 4.89 14.79
N PRO A 209 -0.04 3.58 15.02
CA PRO A 209 -0.44 2.57 14.07
C PRO A 209 -1.97 2.52 13.99
N PRO A 210 -2.55 2.34 12.81
CA PRO A 210 -4.00 2.13 12.66
C PRO A 210 -4.51 0.84 13.33
N SER A 211 -3.64 -0.12 13.63
CA SER A 211 -4.02 -1.33 14.35
C SER A 211 -2.93 -1.75 15.32
N ASP A 212 -3.33 -2.19 16.50
CA ASP A 212 -2.48 -2.88 17.44
C ASP A 212 -2.07 -4.27 16.93
N TRP A 213 -0.99 -4.81 17.49
CA TRP A 213 -0.46 -6.11 17.05
C TRP A 213 -1.48 -7.25 17.21
N LYS A 214 -2.35 -7.19 18.24
CA LYS A 214 -3.38 -8.22 18.45
C LYS A 214 -4.41 -8.20 17.33
N ALA A 215 -4.85 -7.03 16.88
CA ALA A 215 -5.71 -6.89 15.71
C ALA A 215 -5.02 -7.40 14.44
N ILE A 216 -3.73 -7.11 14.24
CA ILE A 216 -2.94 -7.68 13.13
C ILE A 216 -2.96 -9.22 13.18
N GLN A 217 -2.75 -9.82 14.36
CA GLN A 217 -2.84 -11.27 14.53
C GLN A 217 -4.24 -11.83 14.22
N LYS A 218 -5.31 -11.12 14.58
CA LYS A 218 -6.69 -11.48 14.19
C LYS A 218 -6.88 -11.40 12.67
N PHE A 219 -6.38 -10.37 12.00
CA PHE A 219 -6.42 -10.27 10.53
C PHE A 219 -5.67 -11.42 9.86
N VAL A 220 -4.49 -11.79 10.35
CA VAL A 220 -3.75 -12.97 9.87
C VAL A 220 -4.60 -14.23 10.02
N ARG A 221 -5.10 -14.49 11.24
CA ARG A 221 -5.93 -15.68 11.53
C ARG A 221 -7.19 -15.76 10.66
N TYR A 222 -7.90 -14.65 10.49
CA TYR A 222 -9.14 -14.61 9.69
C TYR A 222 -8.86 -14.66 8.18
N GLY A 223 -7.77 -14.06 7.73
CA GLY A 223 -7.29 -14.21 6.36
C GLY A 223 -6.94 -15.67 6.05
N GLU A 224 -6.19 -16.35 6.91
CA GLU A 224 -5.85 -17.76 6.73
C GLU A 224 -7.08 -18.67 6.69
N LYS A 225 -8.06 -18.44 7.58
CA LYS A 225 -9.36 -19.15 7.56
C LYS A 225 -10.13 -18.92 6.25
N ALA A 226 -10.06 -17.72 5.68
CA ALA A 226 -10.69 -17.40 4.41
C ALA A 226 -9.90 -17.91 3.19
N GLY A 227 -8.82 -18.67 3.40
CA GLY A 227 -8.00 -19.22 2.33
C GLY A 227 -6.98 -18.23 1.76
N PHE A 228 -6.62 -17.19 2.52
CA PHE A 228 -5.44 -16.40 2.23
C PHE A 228 -4.19 -17.01 2.84
N ASN A 229 -3.09 -16.65 2.21
CA ASN A 229 -1.74 -16.83 2.68
C ASN A 229 -1.26 -15.45 3.11
N VAL A 230 -1.35 -15.15 4.41
CA VAL A 230 -1.15 -13.79 4.93
C VAL A 230 0.29 -13.60 5.38
N ASP A 231 0.98 -12.64 4.79
CA ASP A 231 2.30 -12.18 5.24
C ASP A 231 2.17 -10.78 5.82
N VAL A 232 2.74 -10.56 7.01
CA VAL A 232 2.96 -9.21 7.52
C VAL A 232 4.27 -8.70 6.92
N ILE A 233 4.21 -7.59 6.18
CA ILE A 233 5.32 -7.05 5.42
C ILE A 233 5.65 -5.62 5.85
N SER A 234 6.89 -5.21 5.56
CA SER A 234 7.37 -3.84 5.80
C SER A 234 7.57 -3.09 4.48
N VAL A 235 7.90 -1.80 4.57
CA VAL A 235 8.28 -1.00 3.38
C VAL A 235 9.49 -1.56 2.62
N LYS A 236 10.34 -2.37 3.30
CA LYS A 236 11.50 -3.03 2.69
C LYS A 236 11.09 -4.15 1.71
N ASP A 237 9.89 -4.70 1.90
CA ASP A 237 9.32 -5.80 1.09
C ASP A 237 8.58 -5.31 -0.16
N TYR A 238 8.75 -4.04 -0.54
CA TYR A 238 8.11 -3.47 -1.74
C TYR A 238 8.36 -4.31 -3.00
N ASN A 239 9.52 -4.96 -3.11
CA ASN A 239 9.86 -5.87 -4.20
C ASN A 239 8.97 -7.12 -4.26
N ARG A 240 8.43 -7.56 -3.13
CA ARG A 240 7.56 -8.72 -3.00
C ARG A 240 6.10 -8.38 -3.24
N LEU A 241 5.71 -7.11 -3.40
CA LEU A 241 4.29 -6.72 -3.54
C LEU A 241 3.56 -7.50 -4.64
N LEU A 242 4.21 -7.72 -5.78
CA LEU A 242 3.66 -8.50 -6.90
C LEU A 242 3.45 -9.99 -6.59
N MET A 243 3.99 -10.49 -5.49
CA MET A 243 3.74 -11.85 -5.03
C MET A 243 2.31 -12.01 -4.54
N TYR A 244 1.69 -10.94 -4.05
CA TYR A 244 0.38 -10.95 -3.39
C TYR A 244 -0.77 -10.68 -4.37
N ASP A 245 -1.94 -11.21 -4.01
CA ASP A 245 -3.22 -10.96 -4.66
C ASP A 245 -3.99 -9.83 -3.96
N ALA A 246 -3.70 -9.59 -2.68
CA ALA A 246 -4.25 -8.49 -1.87
C ALA A 246 -3.16 -7.73 -1.09
N LEU A 247 -3.37 -6.43 -0.87
CA LEU A 247 -2.58 -5.55 -0.01
C LEU A 247 -3.50 -4.84 0.98
N PHE A 248 -3.30 -5.07 2.26
CA PHE A 248 -3.93 -4.34 3.34
C PHE A 248 -2.92 -3.41 4.02
N ILE A 249 -3.12 -2.11 3.91
CA ILE A 249 -2.26 -1.12 4.54
C ILE A 249 -2.75 -0.92 5.97
N ARG A 250 -1.90 -1.10 6.98
CA ARG A 250 -2.12 -0.77 8.40
C ARG A 250 -0.93 0.03 8.93
N GLN A 251 -0.60 1.08 8.20
CA GLN A 251 0.41 2.09 8.54
C GLN A 251 -0.15 3.45 8.15
N ASN A 252 0.38 4.51 8.76
CA ASN A 252 -0.04 5.87 8.45
C ASN A 252 0.12 6.22 6.97
N THR A 253 -0.98 6.73 6.39
CA THR A 253 -1.08 7.11 4.99
C THR A 253 -0.87 8.61 4.82
N HIS A 254 -0.06 8.99 3.84
CA HIS A 254 0.11 10.38 3.42
C HIS A 254 0.58 10.42 1.98
N VAL A 255 0.21 11.45 1.23
CA VAL A 255 0.51 11.58 -0.21
C VAL A 255 2.01 11.54 -0.54
N ASN A 256 2.86 11.90 0.41
CA ASN A 256 4.33 11.91 0.28
C ASN A 256 5.02 10.70 0.92
N ASN A 257 4.27 9.72 1.44
CA ASN A 257 4.80 8.56 2.17
C ASN A 257 4.90 7.32 1.26
N GLU A 258 5.75 6.38 1.61
CA GLU A 258 5.91 5.09 0.95
C GLU A 258 4.59 4.30 0.89
N THR A 259 3.70 4.45 1.88
CA THR A 259 2.37 3.80 1.89
C THR A 259 1.53 4.19 0.67
N TYR A 260 1.60 5.45 0.23
CA TYR A 260 0.95 5.93 -0.99
C TYR A 260 1.54 5.28 -2.25
N GLN A 261 2.86 5.06 -2.29
CA GLN A 261 3.52 4.36 -3.39
C GLN A 261 3.08 2.89 -3.47
N PHE A 262 2.96 2.22 -2.32
CA PHE A 262 2.42 0.86 -2.23
C PHE A 262 0.98 0.80 -2.76
N ALA A 263 0.12 1.72 -2.35
CA ALA A 263 -1.27 1.79 -2.82
C ALA A 263 -1.34 2.00 -4.34
N HIS A 264 -0.58 2.95 -4.88
CA HIS A 264 -0.51 3.23 -6.33
C HIS A 264 -0.01 2.02 -7.13
N HIS A 265 1.06 1.39 -6.65
CA HIS A 265 1.62 0.21 -7.31
C HIS A 265 0.63 -0.96 -7.23
N ALA A 266 -0.01 -1.21 -6.09
CA ALA A 266 -1.04 -2.23 -5.96
C ALA A 266 -2.21 -2.00 -6.94
N GLN A 267 -2.74 -0.78 -7.00
CA GLN A 267 -3.84 -0.41 -7.90
C GLN A 267 -3.47 -0.64 -9.37
N ARG A 268 -2.29 -0.17 -9.81
CA ARG A 268 -1.82 -0.31 -11.20
C ARG A 268 -1.66 -1.77 -11.63
N GLU A 269 -1.28 -2.65 -10.73
CA GLU A 269 -1.07 -4.09 -11.00
C GLU A 269 -2.35 -4.91 -10.76
N GLY A 270 -3.44 -4.21 -10.40
CA GLY A 270 -4.75 -4.74 -10.10
C GLY A 270 -4.82 -5.56 -8.81
N ILE A 271 -3.87 -5.43 -7.89
CA ILE A 271 -3.88 -6.11 -6.59
C ILE A 271 -5.09 -5.59 -5.79
N ALA A 272 -5.85 -6.47 -5.14
CA ALA A 272 -6.98 -6.04 -4.31
C ALA A 272 -6.45 -5.23 -3.12
N LEU A 273 -6.91 -4.00 -2.95
CA LEU A 273 -6.30 -3.08 -1.99
C LEU A 273 -7.31 -2.42 -1.05
N LEU A 274 -6.85 -2.17 0.16
CA LEU A 274 -7.35 -1.16 1.09
C LEU A 274 -6.12 -0.53 1.77
N ASP A 275 -5.93 0.78 1.75
CA ASP A 275 -6.76 1.84 1.17
C ASP A 275 -6.39 2.21 -0.27
N TYR A 276 -7.34 2.81 -1.00
CA TYR A 276 -7.13 3.28 -2.36
C TYR A 276 -6.35 4.60 -2.41
N PRO A 277 -5.45 4.81 -3.39
CA PRO A 277 -4.70 6.05 -3.53
C PRO A 277 -5.58 7.31 -3.62
N GLU A 278 -6.71 7.23 -4.31
CA GLU A 278 -7.64 8.34 -4.42
C GLU A 278 -8.26 8.70 -3.06
N SER A 279 -8.53 7.71 -2.21
CA SER A 279 -9.00 7.94 -0.84
C SER A 279 -7.95 8.68 -0.03
N ILE A 280 -6.69 8.22 -0.08
CA ILE A 280 -5.55 8.87 0.61
C ILE A 280 -5.42 10.33 0.15
N LEU A 281 -5.45 10.59 -1.15
CA LEU A 281 -5.34 11.95 -1.70
C LEU A 281 -6.49 12.85 -1.23
N LYS A 282 -7.74 12.38 -1.35
CA LYS A 282 -8.95 13.18 -1.08
C LYS A 282 -9.13 13.48 0.41
N ILE A 283 -8.80 12.53 1.28
CA ILE A 283 -9.05 12.63 2.72
C ILE A 283 -7.92 13.38 3.44
N ASN A 284 -6.65 13.18 3.03
CA ASN A 284 -5.53 13.91 3.65
C ASN A 284 -5.60 15.42 3.45
N ASN A 285 -6.32 15.89 2.41
CA ASN A 285 -6.49 17.31 2.15
C ASN A 285 -7.82 17.82 2.73
N LYS A 286 -7.75 18.57 3.84
CA LYS A 286 -8.94 19.08 4.54
C LYS A 286 -9.77 20.08 3.72
N VAL A 287 -9.15 20.78 2.77
CA VAL A 287 -9.85 21.68 1.86
C VAL A 287 -10.71 20.88 0.89
N TYR A 288 -10.13 19.85 0.28
CA TYR A 288 -10.86 18.94 -0.59
C TYR A 288 -12.03 18.28 0.17
N LEU A 289 -11.76 17.78 1.39
CA LEU A 289 -12.78 17.12 2.20
C LEU A 289 -13.93 18.07 2.57
N ALA A 290 -13.63 19.32 2.95
CA ALA A 290 -14.64 20.32 3.30
C ALA A 290 -15.56 20.65 2.11
N GLU A 291 -14.98 20.93 0.93
CA GLU A 291 -15.74 21.20 -0.30
C GLU A 291 -16.60 20.00 -0.70
N MET A 292 -16.04 18.79 -0.63
CA MET A 292 -16.74 17.56 -0.99
C MET A 292 -17.94 17.30 -0.08
N LEU A 293 -17.78 17.45 1.24
CA LEU A 293 -18.87 17.26 2.20
C LEU A 293 -19.97 18.31 2.04
N GLN A 294 -19.59 19.57 1.80
CA GLN A 294 -20.53 20.65 1.53
C GLN A 294 -21.32 20.40 0.24
N SER A 295 -20.64 20.06 -0.86
CA SER A 295 -21.28 19.74 -2.14
C SER A 295 -22.20 18.51 -2.05
N ALA A 296 -21.91 17.56 -1.16
CA ALA A 296 -22.76 16.40 -0.90
C ALA A 296 -23.93 16.70 0.06
N GLY A 297 -24.03 17.93 0.57
CA GLY A 297 -25.03 18.35 1.56
C GLY A 297 -24.92 17.55 2.88
N VAL A 298 -23.71 17.15 3.26
CA VAL A 298 -23.44 16.49 4.54
C VAL A 298 -23.36 17.59 5.60
N ALA A 299 -24.07 17.40 6.72
CA ALA A 299 -23.99 18.36 7.81
C ALA A 299 -22.59 18.30 8.45
N THR A 300 -21.87 19.41 8.39
CA THR A 300 -20.56 19.65 9.00
C THR A 300 -20.63 20.94 9.83
N PRO A 301 -19.67 21.21 10.73
CA PRO A 301 -19.62 22.51 11.39
C PRO A 301 -19.48 23.62 10.35
N LYS A 302 -19.94 24.84 10.66
CA LYS A 302 -19.78 25.95 9.72
C LYS A 302 -18.30 26.12 9.39
N THR A 303 -17.95 25.98 8.11
CA THR A 303 -16.57 25.89 7.64
C THR A 303 -16.33 26.92 6.54
N MET A 304 -15.16 27.56 6.56
CA MET A 304 -14.74 28.56 5.60
C MET A 304 -13.30 28.26 5.17
N ILE A 305 -13.04 28.27 3.86
CA ILE A 305 -11.68 28.27 3.32
C ILE A 305 -11.12 29.68 3.41
N VAL A 306 -9.96 29.82 4.03
CA VAL A 306 -9.31 31.10 4.30
C VAL A 306 -8.04 31.23 3.49
N HIS A 307 -7.89 32.37 2.83
CA HIS A 307 -6.70 32.82 2.12
C HIS A 307 -6.42 34.29 2.49
N ARG A 308 -5.26 34.81 2.08
CA ARG A 308 -4.79 36.15 2.49
C ARG A 308 -5.79 37.29 2.24
N ARG A 309 -6.61 37.19 1.20
CA ARG A 309 -7.55 38.26 0.79
C ARG A 309 -8.91 38.17 1.49
N ASN A 310 -9.34 37.01 1.96
CA ASN A 310 -10.67 36.83 2.57
C ASN A 310 -10.61 36.62 4.11
N ARG A 311 -9.42 36.60 4.73
CA ARG A 311 -9.25 36.36 6.17
C ARG A 311 -10.09 37.25 7.09
N HIS A 312 -10.32 38.49 6.69
CA HIS A 312 -11.13 39.46 7.45
C HIS A 312 -12.61 39.05 7.56
N LEU A 313 -13.09 38.14 6.70
CA LEU A 313 -14.46 37.63 6.74
C LEU A 313 -14.66 36.51 7.76
N VAL A 314 -13.58 35.97 8.34
CA VAL A 314 -13.68 34.81 9.25
C VAL A 314 -14.46 35.18 10.51
N GLU A 315 -14.18 36.33 11.12
CA GLU A 315 -14.85 36.81 12.34
C GLU A 315 -16.34 37.13 12.14
N SER A 316 -16.72 37.67 10.98
CA SER A 316 -18.14 37.91 10.66
C SER A 316 -18.88 36.64 10.25
N THR A 317 -18.15 35.62 9.78
CA THR A 317 -18.72 34.35 9.32
C THR A 317 -18.82 33.33 10.45
N LEU A 318 -17.84 33.26 11.35
CA LEU A 318 -17.74 32.27 12.41
C LEU A 318 -17.81 32.94 13.78
N ASN A 319 -18.59 32.37 14.70
CA ASN A 319 -18.55 32.80 16.10
C ASN A 319 -17.29 32.28 16.78
N PHE A 320 -16.89 32.93 17.89
CA PHE A 320 -15.84 32.43 18.76
C PHE A 320 -16.38 31.47 19.84
N PRO A 321 -15.58 30.49 20.28
CA PRO A 321 -14.28 30.12 19.72
C PRO A 321 -14.41 29.46 18.34
N CYS A 322 -13.37 29.58 17.51
CA CYS A 322 -13.28 28.88 16.24
C CYS A 322 -11.96 28.12 16.11
N VAL A 323 -11.91 27.18 15.17
CA VAL A 323 -10.79 26.27 14.96
C VAL A 323 -10.16 26.53 13.59
N LEU A 324 -8.85 26.73 13.56
CA LEU A 324 -8.04 26.84 12.34
C LEU A 324 -7.29 25.54 12.11
N LYS A 325 -7.30 25.04 10.87
CA LYS A 325 -6.64 23.79 10.44
C LYS A 325 -5.80 24.04 9.18
N LEU A 326 -4.58 23.50 9.16
CA LEU A 326 -3.78 23.42 7.92
C LEU A 326 -4.35 22.32 7.00
N PRO A 327 -4.32 22.49 5.66
CA PRO A 327 -4.87 21.51 4.71
C PRO A 327 -4.27 20.11 4.86
N ASP A 328 -2.94 20.01 4.96
CA ASP A 328 -2.18 18.75 4.92
C ASP A 328 -1.61 18.33 6.28
N SER A 329 -2.13 18.86 7.40
CA SER A 329 -1.64 18.47 8.73
C SER A 329 -2.34 17.21 9.26
N THR A 330 -1.57 16.23 9.74
CA THR A 330 -2.08 15.04 10.43
C THR A 330 -2.02 15.19 11.96
N PHE A 331 -2.74 14.32 12.69
CA PHE A 331 -2.66 14.16 14.15
C PHE A 331 -2.83 15.43 15.00
N SER A 332 -3.73 16.33 14.61
CA SER A 332 -4.03 17.57 15.34
C SER A 332 -2.88 18.58 15.46
N PHE A 333 -1.68 18.32 14.92
CA PHE A 333 -0.53 19.24 14.99
C PHE A 333 -0.78 20.59 14.32
N GLY A 334 -1.58 20.60 13.25
CA GLY A 334 -1.96 21.80 12.51
C GLY A 334 -3.31 22.38 12.93
N VAL A 335 -3.88 21.97 14.06
CA VAL A 335 -5.19 22.43 14.55
C VAL A 335 -4.98 23.40 15.73
N LYS A 336 -5.48 24.62 15.61
CA LYS A 336 -5.39 25.68 16.64
C LYS A 336 -6.76 26.26 16.93
N LYS A 337 -7.07 26.51 18.20
CA LYS A 337 -8.31 27.17 18.62
C LYS A 337 -8.04 28.65 18.86
N ALA A 338 -8.92 29.52 18.36
CA ALA A 338 -8.92 30.95 18.62
C ALA A 338 -10.15 31.30 19.45
N GLU A 339 -9.96 31.97 20.59
CA GLU A 339 -11.06 32.42 21.46
C GLU A 339 -11.46 33.89 21.19
N THR A 340 -10.60 34.66 20.54
CA THR A 340 -10.83 36.08 20.22
C THR A 340 -10.38 36.44 18.80
N GLY A 341 -10.87 37.56 18.26
CA GLY A 341 -10.43 38.08 16.96
C GLY A 341 -8.93 38.40 16.89
N ALA A 342 -8.35 38.90 17.99
CA ALA A 342 -6.91 39.16 18.07
C ALA A 342 -6.08 37.87 17.99
N GLU A 343 -6.52 36.80 18.66
CA GLU A 343 -5.88 35.48 18.56
C GLU A 343 -6.04 34.87 17.17
N LEU A 344 -7.24 34.98 16.60
CA LEU A 344 -7.54 34.50 15.25
C LEU A 344 -6.57 35.09 14.25
N GLU A 345 -6.38 36.41 14.26
CA GLU A 345 -5.59 37.08 13.24
C GLU A 345 -4.10 36.75 13.36
N LYS A 346 -3.60 36.62 14.60
CA LYS A 346 -2.25 36.12 14.87
C LYS A 346 -2.05 34.70 14.34
N LEU A 347 -3.02 33.81 14.54
CA LEU A 347 -2.95 32.42 14.09
C LEU A 347 -3.02 32.32 12.56
N ILE A 348 -3.94 33.05 11.92
CA ILE A 348 -4.05 33.12 10.45
C ILE A 348 -2.74 33.61 9.85
N GLU A 349 -2.15 34.69 10.37
CA GLU A 349 -0.90 35.23 9.83
C GLU A 349 0.26 34.22 9.96
N ALA A 350 0.35 33.53 11.09
CA ALA A 350 1.37 32.51 11.31
C ALA A 350 1.18 31.29 10.40
N MET A 351 -0.06 30.83 10.19
CA MET A 351 -0.36 29.64 9.40
C MET A 351 -0.29 29.91 7.87
N LEU A 352 -0.69 31.10 7.40
CA LEU A 352 -0.58 31.51 5.98
C LEU A 352 0.86 31.80 5.52
N LYS A 353 1.84 31.75 6.43
CA LYS A 353 3.28 31.69 6.09
C LYS A 353 3.70 30.28 5.64
N LYS A 354 2.93 29.25 6.02
CA LYS A 354 3.25 27.83 5.74
C LYS A 354 2.35 27.23 4.65
N SER A 355 1.17 27.78 4.41
CA SER A 355 0.23 27.32 3.39
C SER A 355 -0.50 28.48 2.73
N GLU A 356 -0.89 28.33 1.47
CA GLU A 356 -1.70 29.33 0.75
C GLU A 356 -3.16 29.37 1.23
N LEU A 357 -3.66 28.24 1.75
CA LEU A 357 -5.04 28.06 2.19
C LEU A 357 -5.08 27.51 3.62
N LEU A 358 -6.10 27.88 4.38
CA LEU A 358 -6.44 27.31 5.68
C LEU A 358 -7.92 26.95 5.73
N ILE A 359 -8.30 26.12 6.69
CA ILE A 359 -9.69 25.89 7.05
C ILE A 359 -9.97 26.58 8.38
N ALA A 360 -10.96 27.48 8.40
CA ALA A 360 -11.56 27.99 9.63
C ALA A 360 -12.92 27.32 9.84
N GLN A 361 -13.18 26.84 11.05
CA GLN A 361 -14.35 26.04 11.36
C GLN A 361 -14.94 26.41 12.72
N GLU A 362 -16.26 26.40 12.83
CA GLU A 362 -16.98 26.56 14.10
C GLU A 362 -16.51 25.52 15.12
N PHE A 363 -16.26 25.97 16.36
CA PHE A 363 -15.97 25.06 17.45
C PHE A 363 -17.27 24.45 17.99
N ILE A 364 -17.34 23.12 17.99
CA ILE A 364 -18.47 22.37 18.54
C ILE A 364 -17.98 21.46 19.66
N PHE A 365 -18.48 21.70 20.87
CA PHE A 365 -18.20 20.86 22.02
C PHE A 365 -19.22 19.72 22.17
N THR A 366 -18.72 18.53 22.50
CA THR A 366 -19.48 17.35 22.88
C THR A 366 -18.66 16.57 23.91
N GLU A 367 -19.32 15.80 24.77
CA GLU A 367 -18.64 14.95 25.75
C GLU A 367 -17.88 13.80 25.10
N PHE A 368 -18.34 13.38 23.92
CA PHE A 368 -17.73 12.33 23.12
C PHE A 368 -18.02 12.55 21.63
N ASP A 369 -17.23 11.88 20.80
CA ASP A 369 -17.43 11.78 19.36
C ASP A 369 -17.74 10.34 18.98
N TRP A 370 -18.75 10.13 18.15
CA TRP A 370 -18.98 8.83 17.54
C TRP A 370 -17.93 8.60 16.46
N ARG A 371 -17.24 7.46 16.52
CA ARG A 371 -16.46 6.93 15.40
C ARG A 371 -17.26 5.81 14.77
N ILE A 372 -17.64 5.98 13.51
CA ILE A 372 -18.32 4.94 12.72
C ILE A 372 -17.35 4.44 11.65
N GLY A 373 -16.97 3.16 11.76
CA GLY A 373 -16.26 2.46 10.69
C GLY A 373 -17.21 2.15 9.55
N ILE A 374 -16.83 2.47 8.32
CA ILE A 374 -17.56 2.17 7.09
C ILE A 374 -16.65 1.36 6.17
N LEU A 375 -17.13 0.21 5.70
CA LEU A 375 -16.46 -0.62 4.69
C LEU A 375 -17.35 -0.73 3.46
N ASP A 376 -16.85 -0.29 2.31
CA ASP A 376 -17.56 -0.33 1.02
C ASP A 376 -18.97 0.31 1.08
N GLY A 377 -19.10 1.37 1.89
CA GLY A 377 -20.35 2.11 2.07
C GLY A 377 -21.28 1.55 3.15
N ASP A 378 -20.96 0.41 3.77
CA ASP A 378 -21.75 -0.17 4.86
C ASP A 378 -21.08 -0.03 6.23
N PRO A 379 -21.85 0.25 7.31
CA PRO A 379 -21.32 0.30 8.66
C PRO A 379 -20.63 -1.01 9.04
N LEU A 380 -19.42 -0.90 9.60
CA LEU A 380 -18.55 -1.99 9.99
C LEU A 380 -18.43 -2.11 11.52
N PHE A 381 -18.25 -0.99 12.20
CA PHE A 381 -18.17 -0.91 13.65
C PHE A 381 -18.59 0.47 14.16
N ALA A 382 -18.80 0.59 15.48
CA ALA A 382 -18.98 1.86 16.14
C ALA A 382 -18.28 1.90 17.51
N CYS A 383 -17.73 3.05 17.85
CA CYS A 383 -17.27 3.35 19.20
C CYS A 383 -17.50 4.83 19.50
N LYS A 384 -17.38 5.20 20.78
CA LYS A 384 -17.34 6.58 21.24
C LYS A 384 -15.93 6.87 21.73
N TYR A 385 -15.33 7.94 21.24
CA TYR A 385 -14.14 8.51 21.84
C TYR A 385 -14.53 9.63 22.79
N LEU A 386 -14.22 9.44 24.06
CA LEU A 386 -14.45 10.43 25.10
C LEU A 386 -13.40 11.53 24.99
N MET A 387 -13.73 12.75 25.41
CA MET A 387 -12.73 13.82 25.49
C MET A 387 -11.79 13.59 26.68
N ALA A 388 -10.50 13.87 26.50
CA ALA A 388 -9.54 13.83 27.62
C ALA A 388 -9.90 14.88 28.68
N ARG A 389 -9.70 14.56 29.97
CA ARG A 389 -10.03 15.48 31.08
C ARG A 389 -9.29 16.81 30.88
N ASN A 390 -10.04 17.92 30.85
CA ASN A 390 -9.53 19.28 30.63
C ASN A 390 -8.83 19.54 29.27
N HIS A 391 -9.04 18.70 28.24
CA HIS A 391 -8.48 18.91 26.92
C HIS A 391 -9.54 18.74 25.82
N TRP A 392 -9.65 19.73 24.92
CA TRP A 392 -10.67 19.75 23.86
C TRP A 392 -10.27 18.93 22.63
N GLN A 393 -9.02 18.46 22.55
CA GLN A 393 -8.56 17.53 21.51
C GLN A 393 -8.54 16.10 22.05
N ILE A 394 -8.83 15.14 21.18
CA ILE A 394 -8.83 13.70 21.47
C ILE A 394 -7.42 13.20 21.86
N TYR A 395 -6.36 13.85 21.36
CA TYR A 395 -4.97 13.54 21.70
C TYR A 395 -4.25 14.71 22.37
N ASN A 396 -3.56 14.45 23.49
CA ASN A 396 -2.66 15.41 24.15
C ASN A 396 -1.20 14.92 24.05
N TRP A 397 -0.50 15.38 23.02
CA TRP A 397 0.90 15.01 22.76
C TRP A 397 1.91 15.71 23.67
N GLU A 398 1.49 16.67 24.49
CA GLU A 398 2.35 17.36 25.47
C GLU A 398 2.43 16.61 26.82
N ALA A 399 1.56 15.61 27.03
CA ALA A 399 1.53 14.82 28.25
C ALA A 399 2.68 13.80 28.29
N LYS A 400 3.49 13.84 29.36
CA LYS A 400 4.68 13.00 29.51
C LYS A 400 4.40 11.53 29.87
N LYS A 401 3.14 11.10 30.07
CA LYS A 401 2.76 9.70 30.42
C LYS A 401 1.39 9.26 29.90
N GLY A 402 1.33 7.99 29.49
CA GLY A 402 0.29 7.32 28.68
C GLY A 402 -1.09 7.07 29.31
N SER A 403 -1.58 7.94 30.19
CA SER A 403 -3.00 7.99 30.59
C SER A 403 -3.65 9.35 30.37
N GLU A 404 -2.87 10.36 29.97
CA GLU A 404 -3.35 11.71 29.64
C GLU A 404 -3.30 11.99 28.13
N VAL A 405 -2.81 11.05 27.32
CA VAL A 405 -2.53 11.21 25.88
C VAL A 405 -3.77 11.01 25.00
N SER A 406 -4.79 10.27 25.47
CA SER A 406 -6.08 10.13 24.78
C SER A 406 -7.23 10.04 25.77
N GLY A 407 -8.42 10.50 25.40
CA GLY A 407 -9.62 10.23 26.19
C GLY A 407 -10.01 8.74 26.14
N GLY A 408 -10.84 8.29 27.08
CA GLY A 408 -11.29 6.89 27.11
C GLY A 408 -12.11 6.52 25.87
N PHE A 409 -12.34 5.24 25.66
CA PHE A 409 -13.21 4.74 24.59
C PHE A 409 -14.33 3.86 25.15
N GLU A 410 -15.47 3.87 24.46
CA GLU A 410 -16.59 2.97 24.72
C GLU A 410 -16.96 2.28 23.41
N GLY A 411 -16.76 0.97 23.33
CA GLY A 411 -17.20 0.20 22.17
C GLY A 411 -18.72 0.05 22.16
N VAL A 412 -19.34 0.22 20.98
CA VAL A 412 -20.80 0.20 20.83
C VAL A 412 -21.20 -0.74 19.70
N ARG A 413 -22.24 -1.55 19.88
CA ARG A 413 -22.79 -2.37 18.78
C ARG A 413 -23.50 -1.47 17.78
N LEU A 414 -23.39 -1.78 16.50
CA LEU A 414 -24.05 -1.00 15.43
C LEU A 414 -25.57 -0.90 15.64
N ALA A 415 -26.18 -1.94 16.20
CA ALA A 415 -27.62 -1.98 16.52
C ALA A 415 -28.04 -0.93 17.57
N ASP A 416 -27.12 -0.52 18.45
CA ASP A 416 -27.37 0.44 19.52
C ASP A 416 -27.04 1.89 19.09
N VAL A 417 -26.51 2.08 17.88
CA VAL A 417 -26.18 3.41 17.34
C VAL A 417 -27.45 4.08 16.80
N PRO A 418 -27.71 5.37 17.13
CA PRO A 418 -28.85 6.08 16.57
C PRO A 418 -28.86 6.05 15.03
N PRO A 419 -29.99 5.72 14.37
CA PRO A 419 -30.05 5.59 12.90
C PRO A 419 -29.59 6.83 12.14
N ALA A 420 -29.79 8.02 12.71
CA ALA A 420 -29.34 9.28 12.12
C ALA A 420 -27.81 9.39 12.02
N ILE A 421 -27.07 8.83 12.98
CA ILE A 421 -25.60 8.79 13.01
C ILE A 421 -25.09 7.87 11.89
N LEU A 422 -25.62 6.65 11.80
CA LEU A 422 -25.27 5.71 10.74
C LEU A 422 -25.60 6.27 9.34
N LYS A 423 -26.77 6.91 9.20
CA LYS A 423 -27.21 7.51 7.94
C LYS A 423 -26.26 8.61 7.47
N ILE A 424 -25.83 9.51 8.36
CA ILE A 424 -24.90 10.57 7.97
C ILE A 424 -23.50 10.01 7.68
N ALA A 425 -23.03 9.00 8.41
CA ALA A 425 -21.75 8.34 8.16
C ALA A 425 -21.69 7.76 6.75
N LYS A 426 -22.72 6.99 6.35
CA LYS A 426 -22.86 6.43 4.99
C LYS A 426 -22.91 7.54 3.94
N LYS A 427 -23.65 8.62 4.21
CA LYS A 427 -23.76 9.77 3.31
C LYS A 427 -22.40 10.45 3.08
N ALA A 428 -21.59 10.56 4.13
CA ALA A 428 -20.31 11.27 4.13
C ALA A 428 -19.25 10.61 3.24
N VAL A 429 -19.20 9.27 3.22
CA VAL A 429 -18.19 8.53 2.43
C VAL A 429 -18.62 8.25 0.99
N LYS A 430 -19.91 8.39 0.67
CA LYS A 430 -20.48 8.08 -0.65
C LYS A 430 -19.73 8.77 -1.82
N PRO A 431 -19.33 10.06 -1.74
CA PRO A 431 -18.61 10.72 -2.84
C PRO A 431 -17.13 10.28 -2.96
N ILE A 432 -16.59 9.60 -1.94
CA ILE A 432 -15.21 9.12 -1.93
C ILE A 432 -15.11 7.81 -2.72
N GLY A 433 -15.99 6.85 -2.43
CA GLY A 433 -16.11 5.58 -3.14
C GLY A 433 -15.96 4.36 -2.23
N LEU A 434 -15.42 3.28 -2.79
CA LEU A 434 -15.13 2.04 -2.07
C LEU A 434 -13.85 2.20 -1.24
N GLY A 435 -13.82 1.60 -0.06
CA GLY A 435 -12.70 1.74 0.87
C GLY A 435 -13.07 1.38 2.31
N LEU A 436 -12.11 1.61 3.21
CA LEU A 436 -12.28 1.49 4.64
C LEU A 436 -12.11 2.88 5.25
N TYR A 437 -13.18 3.38 5.88
CA TYR A 437 -13.23 4.76 6.37
C TYR A 437 -13.69 4.80 7.82
N GLY A 438 -13.12 5.70 8.62
CA GLY A 438 -13.65 6.07 9.93
C GLY A 438 -14.26 7.45 9.86
N VAL A 439 -15.54 7.59 10.20
CA VAL A 439 -16.23 8.88 10.20
C VAL A 439 -16.43 9.35 11.64
N ASP A 440 -15.89 10.52 11.97
CA ASP A 440 -16.10 11.18 13.27
C ASP A 440 -17.34 12.06 13.23
N ILE A 441 -18.24 11.84 14.19
CA ILE A 441 -19.55 12.49 14.22
C ILE A 441 -19.85 13.00 15.62
N LYS A 442 -20.14 14.30 15.71
CA LYS A 442 -20.71 14.93 16.90
C LYS A 442 -22.23 14.87 16.86
N ALA A 443 -22.86 14.66 18.01
CA ALA A 443 -24.31 14.77 18.17
C ALA A 443 -24.66 16.02 18.96
N VAL A 444 -25.13 17.06 18.28
CA VAL A 444 -25.49 18.35 18.92
C VAL A 444 -26.99 18.49 18.96
N LYS A 445 -27.59 18.48 20.16
CA LYS A 445 -29.06 18.55 20.34
C LYS A 445 -29.80 17.50 19.47
N GLY A 446 -29.23 16.29 19.38
CA GLY A 446 -29.75 15.18 18.57
C GLY A 446 -29.45 15.27 17.06
N ARG A 447 -28.81 16.33 16.57
CA ARG A 447 -28.42 16.47 15.16
C ARG A 447 -27.00 15.94 14.94
N PRO A 448 -26.80 15.01 13.99
CA PRO A 448 -25.49 14.46 13.71
C PRO A 448 -24.70 15.40 12.77
N ILE A 449 -23.45 15.66 13.12
CA ILE A 449 -22.54 16.58 12.41
C ILE A 449 -21.21 15.87 12.18
N VAL A 450 -20.82 15.70 10.91
CA VAL A 450 -19.54 15.07 10.54
C VAL A 450 -18.40 16.05 10.77
N ILE A 451 -17.38 15.60 11.49
CA ILE A 451 -16.20 16.41 11.85
C ILE A 451 -15.01 16.07 10.98
N GLU A 452 -14.76 14.78 10.76
CA GLU A 452 -13.62 14.28 10.03
C GLU A 452 -13.96 12.91 9.41
N ILE A 453 -13.26 12.60 8.33
CA ILE A 453 -13.21 11.26 7.74
C ILE A 453 -11.74 10.88 7.75
N ASN A 454 -11.44 9.65 8.13
CA ASN A 454 -10.10 9.07 8.07
C ASN A 454 -10.12 7.89 7.10
N GLU A 455 -9.22 7.89 6.12
CA GLU A 455 -8.80 6.64 5.49
C GLU A 455 -7.91 5.88 6.48
N ASN A 456 -7.86 4.56 6.38
CA ASN A 456 -7.11 3.73 7.32
C ASN A 456 -7.50 3.94 8.80
N PRO A 457 -8.80 3.89 9.17
CA PRO A 457 -9.22 4.12 10.54
C PRO A 457 -8.64 3.11 11.51
N ASN A 458 -8.59 3.48 12.79
CA ASN A 458 -8.21 2.58 13.86
C ASN A 458 -9.08 1.32 13.88
N ILE A 459 -8.45 0.17 14.09
CA ILE A 459 -9.08 -1.11 14.40
C ILE A 459 -8.15 -1.82 15.36
N ASP A 460 -8.34 -1.53 16.64
CA ASP A 460 -7.61 -2.13 17.75
C ASP A 460 -8.46 -3.18 18.46
N GLU A 461 -7.80 -4.21 18.98
CA GLU A 461 -8.46 -5.27 19.72
C GLU A 461 -9.06 -4.75 21.04
N GLY A 462 -10.34 -4.99 21.25
CA GLY A 462 -11.11 -4.54 22.39
C GLY A 462 -11.67 -3.11 22.27
N VAL A 463 -11.43 -2.42 21.15
CA VAL A 463 -11.86 -1.02 20.94
C VAL A 463 -12.91 -0.94 19.82
N GLU A 464 -12.48 -0.86 18.57
CA GLU A 464 -13.38 -0.78 17.42
C GLU A 464 -14.03 -2.14 17.13
N ASP A 465 -13.36 -3.25 17.44
CA ASP A 465 -13.96 -4.57 17.33
C ASP A 465 -14.85 -4.95 18.52
N PHE A 466 -14.98 -4.12 19.56
CA PHE A 466 -15.71 -4.48 20.78
C PHE A 466 -17.18 -4.85 20.52
N GLY A 467 -17.90 -4.04 19.73
CA GLY A 467 -19.33 -4.21 19.50
C GLY A 467 -19.65 -5.42 18.61
N GLU A 468 -19.02 -5.49 17.45
CA GLU A 468 -19.29 -6.52 16.42
C GLU A 468 -18.36 -7.74 16.53
N GLY A 469 -17.35 -7.67 17.40
CA GLY A 469 -16.37 -8.73 17.62
C GLY A 469 -15.61 -9.10 16.36
N ASP A 470 -15.43 -10.40 16.20
CA ASP A 470 -14.69 -10.98 15.08
C ASP A 470 -15.34 -10.75 13.69
N VAL A 471 -16.57 -10.25 13.63
CA VAL A 471 -17.24 -9.89 12.37
C VAL A 471 -16.48 -8.78 11.63
N VAL A 472 -15.86 -7.84 12.36
CA VAL A 472 -15.07 -6.74 11.78
C VAL A 472 -13.96 -7.29 10.88
N TYR A 473 -13.16 -8.20 11.42
CA TYR A 473 -12.05 -8.82 10.70
C TYR A 473 -12.53 -9.66 9.51
N ARG A 474 -13.57 -10.49 9.71
CA ARG A 474 -14.14 -11.31 8.63
C ARG A 474 -14.61 -10.46 7.46
N ARG A 475 -15.39 -9.41 7.71
CA ARG A 475 -15.93 -8.55 6.65
C ARG A 475 -14.86 -7.82 5.85
N ILE A 476 -13.78 -7.38 6.50
CA ILE A 476 -12.64 -6.77 5.80
C ILE A 476 -11.96 -7.81 4.90
N ILE A 477 -11.71 -9.02 5.40
CA ILE A 477 -11.12 -10.11 4.61
C ILE A 477 -12.03 -10.51 3.43
N ASP A 478 -13.34 -10.59 3.65
CA ASP A 478 -14.33 -10.88 2.62
C ASP A 478 -14.36 -9.78 1.54
N ALA A 479 -14.14 -8.53 1.93
CA ALA A 479 -14.03 -7.41 1.01
C ALA A 479 -12.82 -7.54 0.07
N PHE A 480 -11.68 -8.06 0.56
CA PHE A 480 -10.56 -8.44 -0.30
C PHE A 480 -10.88 -9.62 -1.20
N MET A 481 -11.55 -10.64 -0.66
CA MET A 481 -11.95 -11.82 -1.43
C MET A 481 -12.87 -11.42 -2.60
N ARG A 482 -13.90 -10.60 -2.35
CA ARG A 482 -14.80 -10.07 -3.39
C ARG A 482 -14.03 -9.33 -4.48
N ARG A 483 -13.14 -8.39 -4.11
CA ARG A 483 -12.29 -7.66 -5.08
C ARG A 483 -11.46 -8.60 -5.95
N ILE A 484 -10.91 -9.68 -5.38
CA ILE A 484 -10.15 -10.69 -6.14
C ILE A 484 -11.07 -11.48 -7.07
N VAL A 485 -12.23 -11.91 -6.58
CA VAL A 485 -13.21 -12.71 -7.32
C VAL A 485 -13.80 -11.93 -8.50
N GLU A 486 -14.27 -10.71 -8.25
CA GLU A 486 -14.81 -9.77 -9.26
C GLU A 486 -13.80 -9.50 -10.37
N ARG A 487 -12.55 -9.17 -10.01
CA ARG A 487 -11.46 -8.98 -11.00
C ARG A 487 -11.23 -10.22 -11.86
N THR A 488 -11.50 -11.39 -11.30
CA THR A 488 -11.18 -12.66 -11.94
C THR A 488 -12.36 -13.36 -12.62
N GLY A 489 -13.52 -12.69 -12.69
CA GLY A 489 -14.73 -13.17 -13.37
C GLY A 489 -15.32 -14.46 -12.77
N GLY A 490 -15.11 -14.71 -11.48
CA GLY A 490 -15.72 -15.84 -10.78
C GLY A 490 -17.00 -15.44 -10.08
N GLU A 491 -18.00 -16.33 -10.04
CA GLU A 491 -19.13 -16.18 -9.12
C GLU A 491 -18.62 -16.27 -7.67
N ALA A 492 -19.09 -15.37 -6.81
CA ALA A 492 -18.87 -15.48 -5.38
C ALA A 492 -19.59 -16.75 -4.90
N ALA A 493 -18.84 -17.76 -4.47
CA ALA A 493 -19.43 -18.85 -3.70
C ALA A 493 -19.82 -18.26 -2.35
N ILE A 494 -21.13 -18.05 -2.19
CA ILE A 494 -21.81 -17.60 -0.96
C ILE A 494 -21.67 -18.68 0.12
#